data_AF-A0A0M0BW15-F1
#
_entry.id   AF-A0A0M0BW15-F1
#
_cell.length_a   1.000
_cell.length_b   1.000
_cell.length_c   1.000
_cell.angle_alpha   90.00
_cell.angle_beta   90.00
_cell.angle_gamma   90.00
#
_symmetry.space_group_name_H-M   'P 1'
#
loop_
_entity.id
_entity.type
_entity.pdbx_description
1 polymer ?
#
loop_
_entity_poly.entity_id
_entity_poly.type
_entity_poly.pdbx_seq_one_letter_code
_entity_poly.pdbx_strand_id
1 'polypeptide(L)'
;MVTVWYFQGSLFNPPTPTPTISPTPTASPTPTSSPPPSEWKPDGIIEKNEYTHTALFASGSLEIHWKNDNDFLYMALNGQTKGWLSIGFEPSFSMKDADMIFGWVTDNEEIVLDLFSTGAFGPHPPDTELGGSDNILEYGGIEDETNTVIEFNRRLITQDIYDKELQQGQTVDIIWAMGSNDNLDFAHNIAKGTGQIILD
;
A
#
# COMPACT_ATOMS: atom_id res chain seq x y z
N MET A 1 -19.15 -85.40 -53.03
CA MET A 1 -20.24 -84.66 -53.70
C MET A 1 -20.82 -83.69 -52.69
N VAL A 2 -20.97 -82.42 -53.07
CA VAL A 2 -21.39 -81.32 -52.18
C VAL A 2 -22.88 -81.41 -51.92
N THR A 3 -23.30 -81.30 -50.65
CA THR A 3 -24.68 -80.93 -50.30
C THR A 3 -24.67 -80.00 -49.10
N VAL A 4 -25.16 -78.77 -49.33
CA VAL A 4 -25.43 -77.72 -48.35
C VAL A 4 -26.79 -77.99 -47.70
N TRP A 5 -26.91 -77.77 -46.39
CA TRP A 5 -28.21 -77.64 -45.72
C TRP A 5 -28.26 -76.41 -44.82
N TYR A 6 -29.41 -75.75 -44.87
CA TYR A 6 -29.75 -74.45 -44.31
C TYR A 6 -30.02 -74.50 -42.79
N PHE A 7 -29.59 -73.46 -42.07
CA PHE A 7 -30.07 -73.15 -40.71
C PHE A 7 -31.35 -72.31 -40.80
N GLN A 8 -32.45 -72.78 -40.19
CA GLN A 8 -33.57 -71.90 -39.81
C GLN A 8 -33.40 -71.48 -38.35
N GLY A 9 -32.98 -70.25 -38.13
CA GLY A 9 -33.00 -69.59 -36.82
C GLY A 9 -34.28 -68.78 -36.65
N SER A 10 -35.09 -69.15 -35.66
CA SER A 10 -36.29 -68.42 -35.24
C SER A 10 -35.92 -67.10 -34.55
N LEU A 11 -36.77 -66.10 -34.80
CA LEU A 11 -36.67 -64.69 -34.39
C LEU A 11 -36.72 -64.49 -32.86
N PHE A 12 -35.79 -63.70 -32.33
CA PHE A 12 -35.93 -62.98 -31.06
C PHE A 12 -35.66 -61.50 -31.33
N ASN A 13 -36.69 -60.66 -31.23
CA ASN A 13 -36.54 -59.21 -31.23
C ASN A 13 -36.26 -58.75 -29.79
N PRO A 14 -35.11 -58.12 -29.48
CA PRO A 14 -34.92 -57.45 -28.20
C PRO A 14 -35.79 -56.18 -28.12
N PRO A 15 -36.28 -55.80 -26.93
CA PRO A 15 -37.08 -54.59 -26.76
C PRO A 15 -36.28 -53.32 -27.05
N THR A 16 -36.94 -52.35 -27.68
CA THR A 16 -36.41 -51.00 -27.97
C THR A 16 -35.97 -50.30 -26.67
N PRO A 17 -34.76 -49.71 -26.61
CA PRO A 17 -34.36 -48.93 -25.44
C PRO A 17 -35.18 -47.63 -25.35
N THR A 18 -35.76 -47.39 -24.18
CA THR A 18 -36.43 -46.13 -23.80
C THR A 18 -35.44 -44.96 -23.85
N PRO A 19 -35.80 -43.78 -24.39
CA PRO A 19 -34.91 -42.62 -24.36
C PRO A 19 -34.72 -42.11 -22.93
N THR A 20 -33.46 -42.10 -22.48
CA THR A 20 -33.05 -41.46 -21.22
C THR A 20 -33.09 -39.94 -21.39
N ILE A 21 -33.97 -39.25 -20.67
CA ILE A 21 -33.97 -37.79 -20.55
C ILE A 21 -32.76 -37.38 -19.70
N SER A 22 -31.84 -36.63 -20.31
CA SER A 22 -30.67 -36.04 -19.64
C SER A 22 -31.12 -34.85 -18.79
N PRO A 23 -30.64 -34.68 -17.54
CA PRO A 23 -31.01 -33.54 -16.72
C PRO A 23 -30.42 -32.24 -17.29
N THR A 24 -31.27 -31.20 -17.36
CA THR A 24 -30.88 -29.83 -17.71
C THR A 24 -29.76 -29.33 -16.78
N PRO A 25 -28.66 -28.73 -17.27
CA PRO A 25 -27.64 -28.15 -16.41
C PRO A 25 -28.22 -26.94 -15.66
N THR A 26 -28.14 -26.98 -14.33
CA THR A 26 -28.41 -25.84 -13.44
C THR A 26 -27.47 -24.69 -13.80
N ALA A 27 -28.00 -23.49 -14.01
CA ALA A 27 -27.20 -22.29 -14.24
C ALA A 27 -26.29 -22.03 -13.02
N SER A 28 -24.98 -21.95 -13.28
CA SER A 28 -23.99 -21.50 -12.29
C SER A 28 -24.24 -20.04 -11.93
N PRO A 29 -24.12 -19.61 -10.65
CA PRO A 29 -24.21 -18.21 -10.31
C PRO A 29 -23.12 -17.43 -11.05
N THR A 30 -23.51 -16.34 -11.71
CA THR A 30 -22.58 -15.39 -12.33
C THR A 30 -21.60 -14.90 -11.27
N PRO A 31 -20.28 -14.92 -11.49
CA PRO A 31 -19.34 -14.28 -10.57
C PRO A 31 -19.66 -12.78 -10.55
N THR A 32 -20.03 -12.26 -9.38
CA THR A 32 -20.14 -10.82 -9.15
C THR A 32 -18.77 -10.20 -9.44
N SER A 33 -18.66 -9.45 -10.54
CA SER A 33 -17.45 -8.70 -10.85
C SER A 33 -17.18 -7.70 -9.72
N SER A 34 -16.00 -7.78 -9.11
CA SER A 34 -15.51 -6.74 -8.20
C SER A 34 -15.61 -5.39 -8.90
N PRO A 35 -16.08 -4.32 -8.21
CA PRO A 35 -15.98 -2.97 -8.77
C PRO A 35 -14.50 -2.66 -9.08
N PRO A 36 -14.23 -1.84 -10.11
CA PRO A 36 -12.88 -1.37 -10.39
C PRO A 36 -12.31 -0.65 -9.15
N PRO A 37 -10.99 -0.70 -8.91
CA PRO A 37 -10.37 0.01 -7.79
C PRO A 37 -10.75 1.50 -7.85
N SER A 38 -11.13 2.08 -6.71
CA SER A 38 -11.26 3.53 -6.58
C SER A 38 -9.90 4.20 -6.85
N GLU A 39 -9.95 5.39 -7.45
CA GLU A 39 -8.79 6.27 -7.53
C GLU A 39 -8.33 6.63 -6.11
N TRP A 40 -7.03 6.50 -5.84
CA TRP A 40 -6.45 6.82 -4.54
C TRP A 40 -6.54 8.32 -4.28
N LYS A 41 -6.80 8.71 -3.02
CA LYS A 41 -6.88 10.10 -2.60
C LYS A 41 -6.32 10.24 -1.19
N PRO A 42 -5.47 11.23 -0.92
CA PRO A 42 -4.99 11.47 0.43
C PRO A 42 -6.04 12.29 1.21
N ASP A 43 -7.15 11.68 1.61
CA ASP A 43 -8.24 12.36 2.32
C ASP A 43 -8.23 12.15 3.84
N GLY A 44 -7.19 11.48 4.35
CA GLY A 44 -6.97 11.14 5.74
C GLY A 44 -7.83 9.97 6.24
N ILE A 45 -8.55 9.27 5.35
CA ILE A 45 -9.39 8.13 5.69
C ILE A 45 -8.83 6.87 5.04
N ILE A 46 -8.11 6.06 5.82
CA ILE A 46 -7.54 4.80 5.35
C ILE A 46 -8.64 3.75 5.12
N GLU A 47 -9.04 3.56 3.87
CA GLU A 47 -10.09 2.63 3.48
C GLU A 47 -9.62 1.17 3.39
N LYS A 48 -10.57 0.24 3.43
CA LYS A 48 -10.27 -1.18 3.26
C LYS A 48 -9.73 -1.46 1.86
N ASN A 49 -8.54 -2.07 1.80
CA ASN A 49 -7.78 -2.38 0.58
C ASN A 49 -7.28 -1.14 -0.17
N GLU A 50 -7.28 0.03 0.46
CA GLU A 50 -6.65 1.21 -0.12
C GLU A 50 -5.15 1.01 -0.29
N TYR A 51 -4.52 0.38 0.70
CA TYR A 51 -3.12 -0.01 0.72
C TYR A 51 -2.97 -1.53 0.74
N THR A 52 -1.97 -2.06 0.05
CA THR A 52 -1.70 -3.51 -0.02
C THR A 52 -1.00 -4.01 1.24
N HIS A 53 -0.20 -3.14 1.87
CA HIS A 53 0.64 -3.47 3.00
C HIS A 53 0.37 -2.58 4.21
N THR A 54 0.62 -3.13 5.39
CA THR A 54 0.54 -2.43 6.66
C THR A 54 1.56 -2.97 7.65
N ALA A 55 2.10 -2.10 8.50
CA ALA A 55 2.98 -2.47 9.61
C ALA A 55 2.67 -1.64 10.85
N LEU A 56 2.72 -2.30 12.01
CA LEU A 56 2.48 -1.68 13.32
C LEU A 56 3.80 -1.44 14.04
N PHE A 57 3.95 -0.22 14.55
CA PHE A 57 5.11 0.24 15.32
C PHE A 57 4.66 0.78 16.67
N ALA A 58 5.62 1.02 17.58
CA ALA A 58 5.35 1.59 18.90
C ALA A 58 4.22 0.87 19.68
N SER A 59 4.19 -0.47 19.63
CA SER A 59 3.11 -1.27 20.23
C SER A 59 1.70 -0.94 19.69
N GLY A 60 1.61 -0.53 18.42
CA GLY A 60 0.37 -0.21 17.73
C GLY A 60 -0.05 1.26 17.82
N SER A 61 0.74 2.13 18.44
CA SER A 61 0.44 3.57 18.44
C SER A 61 0.86 4.28 17.16
N LEU A 62 1.55 3.59 16.25
CA LEU A 62 1.79 4.03 14.88
C LEU A 62 1.48 2.89 13.92
N GLU A 63 0.66 3.17 12.91
CA GLU A 63 0.42 2.30 11.77
C GLU A 63 0.98 2.97 10.51
N ILE A 64 1.75 2.23 9.73
CA ILE A 64 2.23 2.68 8.42
C ILE A 64 1.60 1.77 7.36
N HIS A 65 0.91 2.37 6.40
CA HIS A 65 0.28 1.69 5.28
C HIS A 65 0.95 2.13 3.99
N TRP A 66 1.16 1.19 3.06
CA TRP A 66 1.76 1.53 1.77
C TRP A 66 1.31 0.60 0.65
N LYS A 67 1.44 1.11 -0.56
CA LYS A 67 1.41 0.37 -1.83
C LYS A 67 2.29 1.10 -2.82
N ASN A 68 2.70 0.41 -3.87
CA ASN A 68 3.33 1.05 -5.01
C ASN A 68 2.81 0.45 -6.32
N ASP A 69 2.88 1.26 -7.37
CA ASP A 69 2.77 0.75 -8.74
C ASP A 69 4.17 0.72 -9.38
N ASN A 70 4.26 0.92 -10.70
CA ASN A 70 5.55 0.97 -11.42
C ASN A 70 6.31 2.28 -11.22
N ASP A 71 5.61 3.35 -10.88
CA ASP A 71 6.13 4.70 -10.93
C ASP A 71 6.00 5.42 -9.59
N PHE A 72 5.00 5.07 -8.77
CA PHE A 72 4.64 5.81 -7.57
C PHE A 72 4.58 4.94 -6.31
N LEU A 73 5.01 5.54 -5.21
CA LEU A 73 4.79 5.08 -3.84
C LEU A 73 3.64 5.91 -3.24
N TYR A 74 2.69 5.22 -2.61
CA TYR A 74 1.59 5.82 -1.86
C TYR A 74 1.70 5.35 -0.41
N MET A 75 1.62 6.28 0.54
CA MET A 75 1.73 5.95 1.96
C MET A 75 0.67 6.64 2.80
N ALA A 76 0.35 6.03 3.93
CA ALA A 76 -0.36 6.64 5.05
C ALA A 76 0.38 6.36 6.35
N LEU A 77 0.52 7.37 7.20
CA LEU A 77 0.93 7.23 8.59
C LEU A 77 -0.27 7.59 9.46
N ASN A 78 -0.69 6.67 10.32
CA ASN A 78 -1.73 6.91 11.32
C ASN A 78 -1.11 6.73 12.72
N GLY A 79 -0.94 7.83 13.44
CA GLY A 79 -0.25 7.83 14.73
C GLY A 79 -1.09 8.43 15.85
N GLN A 80 -1.03 7.80 17.02
CA GLN A 80 -1.68 8.27 18.26
C GLN A 80 -0.94 9.48 18.84
N THR A 81 -1.13 10.62 18.20
CA THR A 81 -0.66 11.94 18.60
C THR A 81 -1.63 13.00 18.12
N LYS A 82 -1.47 14.22 18.61
CA LYS A 82 -2.14 15.43 18.12
C LYS A 82 -1.11 16.42 17.59
N GLY A 83 -0.19 15.91 16.80
CA GLY A 83 1.03 16.60 16.43
C GLY A 83 1.58 16.01 15.16
N TRP A 84 2.88 16.08 14.97
CA TRP A 84 3.49 15.60 13.74
C TRP A 84 3.79 14.10 13.73
N LEU A 85 3.78 13.56 12.51
CA LEU A 85 4.29 12.25 12.13
C LEU A 85 5.42 12.41 11.12
N SER A 86 6.42 11.54 11.16
CA SER A 86 7.47 11.52 10.15
C SER A 86 7.90 10.10 9.79
N ILE A 87 8.31 9.93 8.55
CA ILE A 87 9.03 8.75 8.04
C ILE A 87 10.29 9.21 7.32
N GLY A 88 11.36 8.42 7.40
CA GLY A 88 12.55 8.63 6.59
C GLY A 88 13.08 7.33 5.99
N PHE A 89 13.57 7.41 4.76
CA PHE A 89 14.00 6.28 3.94
C PHE A 89 15.53 6.18 3.86
N GLU A 90 16.04 4.95 3.94
CA GLU A 90 17.44 4.57 3.77
C GLU A 90 18.44 5.49 4.50
N PRO A 91 18.28 5.73 5.81
CA PRO A 91 19.29 6.45 6.59
C PRO A 91 20.62 5.68 6.60
N SER A 92 21.74 6.39 6.43
CA SER A 92 23.07 5.77 6.54
C SER A 92 23.48 5.51 7.99
N PHE A 93 23.04 6.38 8.91
CA PHE A 93 23.28 6.24 10.34
C PHE A 93 22.35 7.13 11.17
N SER A 94 21.53 6.54 12.05
CA SER A 94 20.49 7.26 12.80
C SER A 94 19.58 8.04 11.83
N MET A 95 19.58 9.37 11.85
CA MET A 95 18.84 10.18 10.87
C MET A 95 19.69 10.58 9.66
N LYS A 96 21.00 10.35 9.67
CA LYS A 96 21.89 10.90 8.65
C LYS A 96 21.56 10.33 7.28
N ASP A 97 21.51 11.21 6.28
CA ASP A 97 21.26 10.90 4.88
C ASP A 97 19.87 10.30 4.62
N ALA A 98 18.93 10.46 5.56
CA ALA A 98 17.54 10.07 5.36
C ALA A 98 16.82 11.09 4.47
N ASP A 99 16.18 10.59 3.43
CA ASP A 99 15.09 11.23 2.69
C ASP A 99 13.84 11.14 3.58
N MET A 100 13.24 12.26 3.95
CA MET A 100 12.26 12.35 5.03
C MET A 100 10.99 13.05 4.58
N ILE A 101 9.86 12.43 4.90
CA ILE A 101 8.55 13.06 4.82
C ILE A 101 8.06 13.34 6.25
N PHE A 102 7.65 14.58 6.49
CA PHE A 102 7.23 15.06 7.81
C PHE A 102 5.94 15.84 7.66
N GLY A 103 4.92 15.52 8.46
CA GLY A 103 3.67 16.26 8.37
C GLY A 103 2.83 16.27 9.64
N TRP A 104 1.91 17.22 9.68
CA TRP A 104 0.92 17.42 10.74
C TRP A 104 -0.32 18.10 10.16
N VAL A 105 -1.37 18.21 10.97
CA VAL A 105 -2.61 18.90 10.60
C VAL A 105 -2.89 19.97 11.64
N THR A 106 -3.05 21.22 11.23
CA THR A 106 -3.29 22.35 12.13
C THR A 106 -4.40 23.23 11.57
N ASP A 107 -5.38 23.60 12.38
CA ASP A 107 -6.54 24.41 11.95
C ASP A 107 -7.30 23.89 10.69
N ASN A 108 -7.31 22.56 10.48
CA ASN A 108 -7.81 21.87 9.26
C ASN A 108 -7.01 22.17 7.98
N GLU A 109 -5.74 22.54 8.12
CA GLU A 109 -4.77 22.64 7.04
C GLU A 109 -3.69 21.58 7.24
N GLU A 110 -3.45 20.81 6.20
CA GLU A 110 -2.43 19.78 6.17
C GLU A 110 -1.09 20.40 5.75
N ILE A 111 -0.06 20.16 6.55
CA ILE A 111 1.31 20.51 6.20
C ILE A 111 2.09 19.21 6.08
N VAL A 112 2.60 18.92 4.88
CA VAL A 112 3.47 17.78 4.61
C VAL A 112 4.68 18.31 3.86
N LEU A 113 5.87 17.99 4.36
CA LEU A 113 7.13 18.55 3.91
C LEU A 113 8.06 17.44 3.45
N ASP A 114 8.73 17.73 2.34
CA ASP A 114 9.82 16.94 1.78
C ASP A 114 11.17 17.48 2.29
N LEU A 115 11.89 16.64 3.04
CA LEU A 115 13.02 17.05 3.87
C LEU A 115 14.19 16.08 3.74
N PHE A 116 15.39 16.58 4.02
CA PHE A 116 16.58 15.74 4.05
C PHE A 116 17.40 15.96 5.31
N SER A 117 17.66 14.87 6.03
CA SER A 117 18.45 14.93 7.25
C SER A 117 19.95 14.92 6.96
N THR A 118 20.57 16.07 7.21
CA THR A 118 21.99 16.35 6.95
C THR A 118 22.94 15.73 7.98
N GLY A 119 22.42 15.16 9.08
CA GLY A 119 23.22 14.68 10.20
C GLY A 119 22.53 13.60 11.02
N ALA A 120 23.27 12.96 11.93
CA ALA A 120 22.74 11.86 12.74
C ALA A 120 21.59 12.28 13.67
N PHE A 121 21.46 13.58 13.95
CA PHE A 121 20.47 14.19 14.83
C PHE A 121 19.80 15.41 14.17
N GLY A 122 19.78 15.44 12.83
CA GLY A 122 19.40 16.61 12.06
C GLY A 122 20.55 17.63 11.88
N PRO A 123 20.24 18.84 11.38
CA PRO A 123 18.91 19.30 11.00
C PRO A 123 18.37 18.57 9.75
N HIS A 124 17.06 18.67 9.55
CA HIS A 124 16.34 18.18 8.37
C HIS A 124 15.57 19.33 7.68
N PRO A 125 16.28 20.27 7.03
CA PRO A 125 15.63 21.33 6.27
C PRO A 125 14.90 20.77 5.04
N PRO A 126 13.95 21.53 4.47
CA PRO A 126 13.35 21.18 3.20
C PRO A 126 14.37 21.03 2.08
N ASP A 127 14.14 20.09 1.17
CA ASP A 127 15.06 19.78 0.07
C ASP A 127 15.31 20.98 -0.84
N THR A 128 14.27 21.78 -1.05
CA THR A 128 14.34 23.04 -1.80
C THR A 128 15.30 24.06 -1.18
N GLU A 129 15.51 24.06 0.14
CA GLU A 129 16.49 24.93 0.80
C GLU A 129 17.93 24.43 0.61
N LEU A 130 18.10 23.14 0.35
CA LEU A 130 19.39 22.53 0.03
C LEU A 130 19.71 22.59 -1.47
N GLY A 131 18.74 23.00 -2.31
CA GLY A 131 18.87 23.12 -3.75
C GLY A 131 18.33 21.92 -4.55
N GLY A 132 17.57 21.05 -3.90
CA GLY A 132 16.74 20.04 -4.53
C GLY A 132 15.33 20.56 -4.85
N SER A 133 14.39 19.65 -4.88
CA SER A 133 12.99 19.86 -5.28
C SER A 133 12.06 19.35 -4.18
N ASP A 134 10.81 19.79 -4.22
CA ASP A 134 9.75 19.08 -3.51
C ASP A 134 9.21 18.00 -4.45
N ASN A 135 9.29 16.75 -4.01
CA ASN A 135 8.95 15.56 -4.80
C ASN A 135 7.68 14.84 -4.30
N ILE A 136 6.97 15.43 -3.33
CA ILE A 136 5.60 15.06 -2.99
C ILE A 136 4.67 15.57 -4.10
N LEU A 137 3.80 14.71 -4.63
CA LEU A 137 2.90 15.09 -5.72
C LEU A 137 1.49 15.42 -5.21
N GLU A 138 0.99 14.58 -4.31
CA GLU A 138 -0.30 14.75 -3.64
C GLU A 138 -0.14 14.36 -2.18
N TYR A 139 -0.79 15.13 -1.30
CA TYR A 139 -0.82 14.86 0.13
C TYR A 139 -2.12 15.34 0.77
N GLY A 140 -2.36 14.88 1.98
CA GLY A 140 -3.49 15.27 2.80
C GLY A 140 -3.47 14.50 4.12
N GLY A 141 -4.53 14.62 4.90
CA GLY A 141 -4.53 14.13 6.26
C GLY A 141 -5.64 14.72 7.11
N ILE A 142 -5.87 14.11 8.26
CA ILE A 142 -6.80 14.61 9.27
C ILE A 142 -6.17 14.50 10.65
N GLU A 143 -6.61 15.35 11.58
CA GLU A 143 -6.38 15.14 13.00
C GLU A 143 -7.73 15.02 13.72
N ASP A 144 -7.89 13.97 14.51
CA ASP A 144 -9.03 13.78 15.40
C ASP A 144 -8.67 13.99 16.88
N GLU A 145 -9.53 13.56 17.79
CA GLU A 145 -9.28 13.71 19.24
C GLU A 145 -8.04 12.94 19.74
N THR A 146 -7.57 11.95 18.98
CA THR A 146 -6.61 10.94 19.42
C THR A 146 -5.48 10.66 18.44
N ASN A 147 -5.68 10.88 17.15
CA ASN A 147 -4.72 10.55 16.11
C ASN A 147 -4.54 11.69 15.11
N THR A 148 -3.35 11.70 14.53
CA THR A 148 -3.05 12.41 13.29
C THR A 148 -2.90 11.34 12.19
N VAL A 149 -3.42 11.63 11.01
CA VAL A 149 -3.23 10.83 9.80
C VAL A 149 -2.59 11.73 8.76
N ILE A 150 -1.51 11.27 8.13
CA ILE A 150 -0.86 11.93 6.99
C ILE A 150 -0.75 10.93 5.86
N GLU A 151 -1.18 11.35 4.67
CA GLU A 151 -1.13 10.57 3.45
C GLU A 151 -0.38 11.36 2.38
N PHE A 152 0.40 10.66 1.58
CA PHE A 152 1.12 11.28 0.47
C PHE A 152 1.45 10.26 -0.62
N ASN A 153 1.78 10.78 -1.80
CA ASN A 153 2.46 10.03 -2.83
C ASN A 153 3.68 10.76 -3.38
N ARG A 154 4.61 9.98 -3.93
CA ARG A 154 5.80 10.46 -4.65
C ARG A 154 6.20 9.45 -5.70
N ARG A 155 7.07 9.85 -6.62
CA ARG A 155 7.70 8.91 -7.56
C ARG A 155 8.64 7.97 -6.80
N LEU A 156 8.74 6.73 -7.28
CA LEU A 156 9.80 5.81 -6.87
C LEU A 156 11.17 6.34 -7.29
N ILE A 157 11.26 6.92 -8.49
CA ILE A 157 12.46 7.54 -9.05
C ILE A 157 12.19 9.03 -9.27
N THR A 158 12.72 9.88 -8.41
CA THR A 158 12.49 11.34 -8.44
C THR A 158 13.58 12.08 -9.23
N GLN A 159 14.79 11.52 -9.27
CA GLN A 159 16.02 12.14 -9.80
C GLN A 159 16.48 13.38 -9.00
N ASP A 160 15.95 13.56 -7.78
CA ASP A 160 16.47 14.54 -6.85
C ASP A 160 17.68 13.98 -6.09
N ILE A 161 18.61 14.86 -5.71
CA ILE A 161 19.86 14.47 -5.04
C ILE A 161 19.68 14.18 -3.55
N TYR A 162 18.57 14.62 -2.97
CA TYR A 162 18.22 14.43 -1.57
C TYR A 162 17.29 13.23 -1.34
N ASP A 163 16.65 12.77 -2.42
CA ASP A 163 15.78 11.61 -2.41
C ASP A 163 16.51 10.27 -2.54
N LYS A 164 15.88 9.23 -2.01
CA LYS A 164 16.20 7.84 -2.27
C LYS A 164 15.40 7.35 -3.47
N GLU A 165 16.13 6.93 -4.49
CA GLU A 165 15.54 6.12 -5.55
C GLU A 165 15.10 4.76 -4.98
N LEU A 166 13.81 4.48 -5.09
CA LEU A 166 13.20 3.25 -4.63
C LEU A 166 12.86 2.36 -5.83
N GLN A 167 12.91 1.05 -5.63
CA GLN A 167 12.66 0.06 -6.69
C GLN A 167 11.62 -0.95 -6.25
N GLN A 168 10.87 -1.47 -7.22
CA GLN A 168 9.96 -2.60 -6.99
C GLN A 168 10.69 -3.80 -6.39
N GLY A 169 10.04 -4.48 -5.45
CA GLY A 169 10.63 -5.59 -4.69
C GLY A 169 11.74 -5.20 -3.71
N GLN A 170 12.10 -3.92 -3.58
CA GLN A 170 13.12 -3.48 -2.64
C GLN A 170 12.61 -3.62 -1.21
N THR A 171 13.47 -4.17 -0.34
CA THR A 171 13.33 -3.97 1.12
C THR A 171 13.97 -2.63 1.45
N VAL A 172 13.17 -1.70 1.97
CA VAL A 172 13.57 -0.34 2.29
C VAL A 172 13.72 -0.20 3.80
N ASP A 173 14.90 0.20 4.25
CA ASP A 173 15.13 0.57 5.64
C ASP A 173 14.44 1.90 5.95
N ILE A 174 13.67 1.95 7.03
CA ILE A 174 12.96 3.17 7.44
C ILE A 174 13.30 3.57 8.87
N ILE A 175 13.23 4.87 9.12
CA ILE A 175 13.06 5.47 10.45
C ILE A 175 11.69 6.13 10.51
N TRP A 176 11.13 6.22 11.71
CA TRP A 176 9.86 6.91 11.94
C TRP A 176 9.88 7.58 13.31
N ALA A 177 9.06 8.62 13.45
CA ALA A 177 8.90 9.33 14.72
C ALA A 177 7.54 10.04 14.82
N MET A 178 7.16 10.36 16.05
CA MET A 178 5.95 11.11 16.39
C MET A 178 6.28 12.19 17.42
N GLY A 179 5.73 13.38 17.22
CA GLY A 179 5.82 14.52 18.14
C GLY A 179 4.44 15.03 18.57
N SER A 180 4.39 15.68 19.72
CA SER A 180 3.15 16.18 20.32
C SER A 180 2.83 17.64 19.99
N ASN A 181 3.51 18.25 19.02
CA ASN A 181 3.39 19.67 18.70
C ASN A 181 3.62 19.91 17.21
N ASP A 182 2.77 20.70 16.59
CA ASP A 182 2.79 21.09 15.17
C ASP A 182 3.95 22.04 14.83
N ASN A 183 5.19 21.55 14.94
CA ASN A 183 6.38 22.34 14.69
C ASN A 183 7.53 21.46 14.21
N LEU A 184 8.11 21.83 13.08
CA LEU A 184 9.26 21.16 12.47
C LEU A 184 10.49 21.08 13.40
N ASP A 185 10.73 22.11 14.20
CA ASP A 185 11.87 22.17 15.14
C ASP A 185 11.59 21.43 16.46
N PHE A 186 10.38 20.92 16.66
CA PHE A 186 10.01 20.22 17.89
C PHE A 186 10.44 18.76 17.83
N ALA A 187 11.38 18.38 18.69
CA ALA A 187 11.89 17.01 18.74
C ALA A 187 10.80 15.98 19.11
N HIS A 188 10.93 14.77 18.55
CA HIS A 188 10.08 13.63 18.88
C HIS A 188 10.03 13.38 20.41
N ASN A 189 8.83 13.29 20.97
CA ASN A 189 8.66 13.04 22.41
C ASN A 189 7.59 11.98 22.69
N ILE A 190 6.82 11.55 21.68
CA ILE A 190 5.82 10.50 21.80
C ILE A 190 6.46 9.13 21.57
N ALA A 191 6.99 8.89 20.36
CA ALA A 191 7.69 7.66 20.03
C ALA A 191 8.61 7.85 18.82
N LYS A 192 9.56 6.93 18.66
CA LYS A 192 10.42 6.82 17.48
C LYS A 192 10.98 5.41 17.32
N GLY A 193 11.44 5.07 16.13
CA GLY A 193 12.11 3.80 15.91
C GLY A 193 12.62 3.63 14.49
N THR A 194 13.02 2.40 14.21
CA THR A 194 13.44 1.92 12.89
C THR A 194 12.51 0.79 12.46
N GLY A 195 12.49 0.50 11.17
CA GLY A 195 11.73 -0.60 10.59
C GLY A 195 12.20 -0.92 9.19
N GLN A 196 11.49 -1.84 8.55
CA GLN A 196 11.64 -2.14 7.13
C GLN A 196 10.26 -2.21 6.49
N ILE A 197 10.15 -1.72 5.27
CA ILE A 197 9.00 -1.97 4.38
C ILE A 197 9.50 -2.72 3.14
N ILE A 198 8.60 -3.43 2.47
CA ILE A 198 8.91 -4.14 1.22
C ILE A 198 7.98 -3.59 0.16
N LEU A 199 8.54 -3.10 -0.93
CA LEU A 199 7.79 -2.64 -2.10
C LEU A 199 7.35 -3.84 -2.95
N ASP A 200 6.19 -3.70 -3.59
CA ASP A 200 5.66 -4.67 -4.55
C ASP A 200 6.59 -4.83 -5.77
#